data_AF-S9UQQ8-F1
#
_entry.id   AF-S9UQQ8-F1
#
_cell.length_a   1.000
_cell.length_b   1.000
_cell.length_c   1.000
_cell.angle_alpha   90.00
_cell.angle_beta   90.00
_cell.angle_gamma   90.00
#
_symmetry.space_group_name_H-M   'P 1'
#
loop_
_entity.id
_entity.type
_entity.pdbx_description
1 polymer ?
#
loop_
_entity_poly.entity_id
_entity_poly.type
_entity_poly.pdbx_seq_one_letter_code
_entity_poly.pdbx_strand_id
1 'polypeptide(L)'
;MFTPIVLLLLLFSHGVASDGVEVIVPTSLSPVVSEAFACEICGFTVMYALMAVSEKTAELEKADLVINEDDILSLFEDICNPFMEKGEWIRRAELTLDEKKRTVSFNIGNNYTKCKRFCGTFSNVCEQVYDSDEATNLAADMLKLIKKRVGLVKTNEAEEIVNKVCKKEFCEHKERNMAALHQMLAKDDNLWGTLVEDKSEPADHDRIEVENLIAKMERDGKRSNVYSRDHVKKLQAAVKQGDRRAATKLDPTIRSLSDEEFEEVVRMAREEYNTDTLEEDL
;
A
#
# COMPACT_ATOMS: atom_id res chain seq x y z
N MET A 1 11.45 22.89 29.20
CA MET A 1 11.16 21.44 29.08
C MET A 1 11.39 21.10 27.63
N PHE A 2 12.50 20.43 27.34
CA PHE A 2 12.97 20.17 25.97
C PHE A 2 12.09 19.09 25.33
N THR A 3 11.51 19.38 24.16
CA THR A 3 10.85 18.38 23.31
C THR A 3 11.94 17.49 22.71
N PRO A 4 12.03 16.19 23.06
CA PRO A 4 13.13 15.31 22.65
C PRO A 4 13.15 14.93 21.15
N ILE A 5 12.23 15.48 20.37
CA ILE A 5 11.95 15.05 18.99
C ILE A 5 12.95 15.66 18.00
N VAL A 6 13.43 16.89 18.26
CA VAL A 6 14.40 17.56 17.37
C VAL A 6 15.79 16.94 17.51
N LEU A 7 16.17 16.47 18.71
CA LEU A 7 17.46 15.83 18.96
C LEU A 7 17.56 14.43 18.33
N LEU A 8 16.45 13.69 18.23
CA LEU A 8 16.46 12.34 17.67
C LEU A 8 16.64 12.31 16.15
N LEU A 9 16.31 13.40 15.45
CA LEU A 9 16.42 13.49 13.98
C LEU A 9 17.87 13.71 13.49
N LEU A 10 18.80 14.09 14.36
CA LEU A 10 20.21 14.32 14.02
C LEU A 10 21.05 13.03 14.03
N LEU A 11 20.62 12.00 14.78
CA LEU A 11 21.43 10.81 15.07
C LEU A 11 21.30 9.64 14.07
N PHE A 12 20.38 9.70 13.09
CA PHE A 12 20.16 8.59 12.14
C PHE A 12 20.41 9.00 10.69
N SER A 13 21.68 9.17 10.31
CA SER A 13 22.11 9.59 8.96
C SER A 13 22.64 8.46 8.07
N HIS A 14 22.30 7.19 8.33
CA HIS A 14 22.65 6.06 7.46
C HIS A 14 21.39 5.34 6.95
N GLY A 15 21.06 5.49 5.66
CA GLY A 15 20.08 4.64 4.96
C GLY A 15 19.02 5.38 4.14
N VAL A 16 19.20 5.35 2.81
CA VAL A 16 18.19 5.41 1.74
C VAL A 16 17.39 6.70 1.49
N ALA A 17 17.28 7.04 0.20
CA ALA A 17 16.60 8.20 -0.32
C ALA A 17 15.16 7.84 -0.77
N SER A 18 14.16 8.60 -0.32
CA SER A 18 12.91 8.79 -1.07
C SER A 18 12.30 10.13 -0.69
N ASP A 19 12.02 11.01 -1.66
CA ASP A 19 11.26 12.25 -1.46
C ASP A 19 9.98 11.99 -0.63
N GLY A 20 9.54 12.98 0.17
CA GLY A 20 8.43 12.87 1.11
C GLY A 20 7.29 12.00 0.58
N VAL A 21 7.19 10.79 1.12
CA VAL A 21 6.25 9.78 0.67
C VAL A 21 4.95 10.04 1.41
N GLU A 22 4.06 10.86 0.87
CA GLU A 22 2.66 10.70 1.25
C GLU A 22 2.16 9.40 0.64
N VAL A 23 1.67 8.49 1.49
CA VAL A 23 1.00 7.27 1.04
C VAL A 23 -0.40 7.66 0.57
N ILE A 24 -0.50 8.11 -0.67
CA ILE A 24 -1.79 8.36 -1.30
C ILE A 24 -2.17 7.10 -2.06
N VAL A 25 -3.26 6.43 -1.67
CA VAL A 25 -3.91 5.43 -2.54
C VAL A 25 -4.26 6.17 -3.84
N PRO A 26 -3.64 5.82 -4.98
CA PRO A 26 -3.83 6.57 -6.20
C PRO A 26 -5.31 6.52 -6.61
N THR A 27 -5.81 7.62 -7.16
CA THR A 27 -7.18 7.65 -7.70
C THR A 27 -7.40 6.51 -8.69
N SER A 28 -8.46 5.73 -8.50
CA SER A 28 -8.79 4.60 -9.37
C SER A 28 -8.96 5.01 -10.83
N LEU A 29 -8.76 4.04 -11.72
CA LEU A 29 -9.14 4.13 -13.12
C LEU A 29 -10.67 4.23 -13.27
N SER A 30 -11.11 4.65 -14.46
CA SER A 30 -12.52 4.83 -14.78
C SER A 30 -13.35 3.57 -14.54
N PRO A 31 -14.67 3.69 -14.24
CA PRO A 31 -15.54 2.54 -13.96
C PRO A 31 -15.49 1.44 -15.01
N VAL A 32 -15.39 1.76 -16.30
CA VAL A 32 -15.29 0.75 -17.37
C VAL A 32 -14.09 -0.19 -17.22
N VAL A 33 -12.98 0.30 -16.65
CA VAL A 33 -11.79 -0.52 -16.37
C VAL A 33 -12.04 -1.40 -15.15
N SER A 34 -12.58 -0.82 -14.07
CA SER A 34 -12.90 -1.54 -12.85
C SER A 34 -13.91 -2.68 -13.11
N GLU A 35 -14.99 -2.40 -13.85
CA GLU A 35 -16.04 -3.37 -14.21
C GLU A 35 -15.53 -4.48 -15.13
N ALA A 36 -14.57 -4.19 -16.01
CA ALA A 36 -13.99 -5.18 -16.91
C ALA A 36 -13.11 -6.19 -16.17
N PHE A 37 -12.45 -5.76 -15.09
CA PHE A 37 -11.55 -6.60 -14.28
C PHE A 37 -12.15 -7.10 -12.97
N ALA A 38 -13.40 -6.72 -12.68
CA ALA A 38 -14.09 -7.05 -11.45
C ALA A 38 -14.10 -8.56 -11.13
N CYS A 39 -14.39 -9.39 -12.13
CA CYS A 39 -14.43 -10.85 -11.97
C CYS A 39 -13.08 -11.43 -11.55
N GLU A 40 -12.02 -11.12 -12.29
CA GLU A 40 -10.69 -11.63 -11.99
C GLU A 40 -10.17 -11.08 -10.66
N ILE A 41 -10.38 -9.79 -10.36
CA ILE A 41 -9.98 -9.19 -9.08
C ILE A 41 -10.69 -9.90 -7.92
N CYS A 42 -11.99 -10.19 -8.05
CA CYS A 42 -12.73 -10.97 -7.06
C CYS A 42 -12.12 -12.36 -6.88
N GLY A 43 -11.85 -13.07 -7.97
CA GLY A 43 -11.24 -14.41 -7.93
C GLY A 43 -9.90 -14.41 -7.20
N PHE A 44 -9.03 -13.45 -7.51
CA PHE A 44 -7.75 -13.29 -6.81
C PHE A 44 -7.90 -12.91 -5.35
N THR A 45 -8.81 -11.98 -5.03
CA THR A 45 -9.08 -11.52 -3.66
C THR A 45 -9.53 -12.67 -2.77
N VAL A 46 -10.54 -13.42 -3.21
CA VAL A 46 -11.07 -14.56 -2.45
C VAL A 46 -10.03 -15.67 -2.32
N MET A 47 -9.28 -15.97 -3.38
CA MET A 47 -8.23 -16.98 -3.34
C MET A 47 -7.09 -16.57 -2.39
N TYR A 48 -6.67 -15.31 -2.42
CA TYR A 48 -5.64 -14.80 -1.51
C TYR A 48 -6.11 -14.86 -0.06
N ALA A 49 -7.39 -14.53 0.21
CA ALA A 49 -7.98 -14.67 1.53
C ALA A 49 -7.92 -16.11 2.05
N LEU A 50 -8.24 -17.09 1.21
CA LEU A 50 -8.13 -18.51 1.57
C LEU A 50 -6.69 -18.91 1.90
N MET A 51 -5.71 -18.40 1.15
CA MET A 51 -4.29 -18.63 1.42
C MET A 51 -3.86 -17.99 2.75
N ALA A 52 -4.20 -16.72 2.99
CA ALA A 52 -3.86 -15.99 4.20
C ALA A 52 -4.45 -16.65 5.45
N VAL A 53 -5.71 -17.08 5.39
CA VAL A 53 -6.36 -17.82 6.48
C VAL A 53 -5.72 -19.19 6.70
N SER A 54 -5.35 -19.89 5.63
CA SER A 54 -4.63 -21.17 5.73
C SER A 54 -3.25 -21.01 6.38
N GLU A 55 -2.51 -19.95 6.03
CA GLU A 55 -1.23 -19.62 6.66
C GLU A 55 -1.39 -19.30 8.14
N LYS A 56 -2.38 -18.46 8.49
CA LYS A 56 -2.67 -18.11 9.89
C LYS A 56 -3.10 -19.32 10.71
N THR A 57 -3.89 -20.21 10.13
CA THR A 57 -4.28 -21.47 10.77
C THR A 57 -3.04 -22.31 11.10
N ALA A 58 -2.13 -22.48 10.13
CA ALA A 58 -0.89 -23.23 10.34
C ALA A 58 0.07 -22.57 11.36
N GLU A 59 0.07 -21.23 11.45
CA GLU A 59 0.80 -20.48 12.47
C GLU A 59 0.25 -20.77 13.87
N LEU A 60 -1.08 -20.67 14.05
CA LEU A 60 -1.75 -20.91 15.33
C LEU A 60 -1.64 -22.36 15.78
N GLU A 61 -1.76 -23.32 14.87
CA GLU A 61 -1.59 -24.75 15.18
C GLU A 61 -0.19 -25.06 15.74
N LYS A 62 0.86 -24.39 15.28
CA LYS A 62 2.22 -24.52 15.85
C LYS A 62 2.31 -24.03 17.30
N ALA A 63 1.40 -23.16 17.70
CA ALA A 63 1.29 -22.63 19.06
C ALA A 63 0.19 -23.34 19.88
N ASP A 64 -0.35 -24.46 19.41
CA ASP A 64 -1.49 -25.18 20.01
C ASP A 64 -2.75 -24.30 20.18
N LEU A 65 -2.92 -23.30 19.31
CA LEU A 65 -4.08 -22.41 19.26
C LEU A 65 -4.99 -22.76 18.08
N VAL A 66 -6.27 -22.39 18.20
CA VAL A 66 -7.29 -22.61 17.17
C VAL A 66 -7.76 -21.27 16.63
N ILE A 67 -7.80 -21.15 15.31
CA ILE A 67 -8.32 -19.96 14.62
C ILE A 67 -9.81 -19.77 14.91
N ASN A 68 -10.20 -18.53 15.20
CA ASN A 68 -11.59 -18.11 15.39
C ASN A 68 -12.06 -17.18 14.27
N GLU A 69 -13.29 -16.68 14.36
CA GLU A 69 -13.88 -15.82 13.32
C GLU A 69 -13.25 -14.43 13.30
N ASP A 70 -13.00 -13.85 14.48
CA ASP A 70 -12.37 -12.55 14.64
C ASP A 70 -10.96 -12.53 14.02
N ASP A 71 -10.21 -13.64 14.16
CA ASP A 71 -8.90 -13.79 13.51
C ASP A 71 -8.99 -13.70 11.98
N ILE A 72 -10.07 -14.25 11.38
CA ILE A 72 -10.29 -14.22 9.93
C ILE A 72 -10.75 -12.84 9.48
N LEU A 73 -11.69 -12.23 10.21
CA LEU A 73 -12.18 -10.88 9.92
C LEU A 73 -11.03 -9.86 9.99
N SER A 74 -10.15 -9.99 10.99
CA SER A 74 -8.95 -9.15 11.10
C SER A 74 -8.01 -9.30 9.89
N LEU A 75 -7.93 -10.47 9.27
CA LEU A 75 -7.18 -10.63 8.01
C LEU A 75 -7.85 -9.89 6.85
N PHE A 76 -9.19 -9.91 6.77
CA PHE A 76 -9.93 -9.27 5.68
C PHE A 76 -9.76 -7.74 5.68
N GLU A 77 -9.68 -7.12 6.87
CA GLU A 77 -9.45 -5.67 7.03
C GLU A 77 -8.15 -5.16 6.37
N ASP A 78 -7.17 -6.03 6.16
CA ASP A 78 -5.85 -5.65 5.63
C ASP A 78 -5.61 -6.11 4.19
N ILE A 79 -6.35 -7.11 3.71
CA ILE A 79 -6.11 -7.73 2.39
C ILE A 79 -6.29 -6.74 1.25
N CYS A 80 -7.20 -5.78 1.39
CA CYS A 80 -7.50 -4.81 0.34
C CYS A 80 -6.65 -3.53 0.41
N ASN A 81 -5.80 -3.37 1.43
CA ASN A 81 -4.93 -2.21 1.57
C ASN A 81 -3.51 -2.51 1.04
N PRO A 82 -3.11 -1.95 -0.12
CA PRO A 82 -1.80 -2.24 -0.73
C PRO A 82 -0.60 -1.80 0.11
N PHE A 83 -0.81 -1.02 1.17
CA PHE A 83 0.24 -0.53 2.06
C PHE A 83 0.25 -1.25 3.42
N MET A 84 -0.48 -2.36 3.53
CA MET A 84 -0.46 -3.24 4.71
C MET A 84 0.21 -4.56 4.36
N GLU A 85 0.80 -5.22 5.36
CA GLU A 85 1.52 -6.49 5.18
C GLU A 85 0.67 -7.56 4.47
N LYS A 86 -0.63 -7.64 4.77
CA LYS A 86 -1.54 -8.59 4.11
C LYS A 86 -2.13 -8.11 2.80
N GLY A 87 -1.99 -6.82 2.46
CA GLY A 87 -2.53 -6.26 1.21
C GLY A 87 -1.46 -5.88 0.18
N GLU A 88 -0.18 -5.90 0.54
CA GLU A 88 0.94 -5.58 -0.37
C GLU A 88 0.95 -6.45 -1.64
N TRP A 89 0.33 -7.63 -1.61
CA TRP A 89 0.18 -8.51 -2.77
C TRP A 89 -0.54 -7.83 -3.95
N ILE A 90 -1.41 -6.86 -3.68
CA ILE A 90 -2.09 -6.04 -4.71
C ILE A 90 -1.06 -5.29 -5.56
N ARG A 91 0.08 -4.90 -4.97
CA ARG A 91 1.16 -4.22 -5.69
C ARG A 91 1.91 -5.12 -6.68
N ARG A 92 1.59 -6.42 -6.71
CA ARG A 92 2.08 -7.35 -7.73
C ARG A 92 1.12 -7.41 -8.93
N ALA A 93 -0.07 -6.85 -8.83
CA ALA A 93 -1.01 -6.79 -9.94
C ALA A 93 -0.50 -5.81 -11.00
N GLU A 94 -0.39 -6.28 -12.25
CA GLU A 94 0.15 -5.52 -13.36
C GLU A 94 -0.78 -5.52 -14.57
N LEU A 95 -0.91 -4.36 -15.21
CA LEU A 95 -1.58 -4.23 -16.50
C LEU A 95 -0.60 -4.59 -17.63
N THR A 96 -1.01 -5.53 -18.47
CA THR A 96 -0.34 -5.86 -19.73
C THR A 96 -1.10 -5.21 -20.89
N LEU A 97 -0.41 -4.37 -21.65
CA LEU A 97 -0.97 -3.64 -22.79
C LEU A 97 -0.42 -4.20 -24.11
N ASP A 98 -1.31 -4.50 -25.06
CA ASP A 98 -0.94 -4.74 -26.46
C ASP A 98 -1.16 -3.44 -27.24
N GLU A 99 -0.07 -2.70 -27.48
CA GLU A 99 -0.12 -1.41 -28.17
C GLU A 99 -0.63 -1.51 -29.61
N LYS A 100 -0.43 -2.65 -30.29
CA LYS A 100 -0.85 -2.83 -31.68
C LYS A 100 -2.34 -3.06 -31.78
N LYS A 101 -2.91 -3.81 -30.83
CA LYS A 101 -4.34 -4.14 -30.81
C LYS A 101 -5.16 -3.20 -29.93
N ARG A 102 -4.49 -2.34 -29.14
CA ARG A 102 -5.10 -1.52 -28.10
C ARG A 102 -5.97 -2.35 -27.14
N THR A 103 -5.45 -3.50 -26.73
CA THR A 103 -6.11 -4.37 -25.75
C THR A 103 -5.34 -4.36 -24.45
N VAL A 104 -6.03 -4.68 -23.36
CA VAL A 104 -5.46 -4.71 -22.01
C VAL A 104 -5.88 -5.99 -21.31
N SER A 105 -4.97 -6.55 -20.53
CA SER A 105 -5.23 -7.61 -19.56
C SER A 105 -4.52 -7.27 -18.26
N PHE A 106 -4.81 -7.99 -17.18
CA PHE A 106 -3.96 -7.94 -15.99
C PHE A 106 -3.54 -9.33 -15.55
N ASN A 107 -2.45 -9.37 -14.81
CA ASN A 107 -1.93 -10.58 -14.18
C ASN A 107 -1.28 -10.22 -12.83
N ILE A 108 -1.00 -11.24 -12.02
CA ILE A 108 -0.19 -11.09 -10.80
C ILE A 108 1.26 -11.43 -11.17
N GLY A 109 2.13 -10.43 -11.12
CA GLY A 109 3.56 -10.55 -11.38
C GLY A 109 4.34 -11.12 -10.20
N ASN A 110 5.61 -11.42 -10.44
CA ASN A 110 6.50 -11.94 -9.39
C ASN A 110 7.11 -10.84 -8.50
N ASN A 111 7.14 -9.60 -8.96
CA ASN A 111 7.78 -8.48 -8.28
C ASN A 111 6.74 -7.48 -7.80
N TYR A 112 7.05 -6.77 -6.71
CA TYR A 112 6.25 -5.64 -6.26
C TYR A 112 6.49 -4.42 -7.15
N THR A 113 5.41 -3.68 -7.40
CA THR A 113 5.41 -2.51 -8.26
C THR A 113 4.99 -1.27 -7.46
N LYS A 114 5.26 -0.09 -8.01
CA LYS A 114 4.72 1.16 -7.47
C LYS A 114 3.20 1.11 -7.59
N CYS A 115 2.51 1.41 -6.50
CA CYS A 115 1.05 1.52 -6.54
C CYS A 115 0.68 2.74 -7.40
N LYS A 116 0.02 2.50 -8.54
CA LYS A 116 -0.57 3.52 -9.42
C LYS A 116 -2.10 3.40 -9.45
N ARG A 117 -2.79 3.98 -10.43
CA ARG A 117 -4.26 4.04 -10.48
C ARG A 117 -4.89 2.65 -10.51
N PHE A 118 -4.30 1.67 -11.19
CA PHE A 118 -4.79 0.31 -11.22
C PHE A 118 -4.70 -0.37 -9.85
N CYS A 119 -3.66 -0.08 -9.07
CA CYS A 119 -3.57 -0.54 -7.68
C CYS A 119 -4.72 0.02 -6.82
N GLY A 120 -5.09 1.31 -7.03
CA GLY A 120 -6.29 1.89 -6.43
C GLY A 120 -7.61 1.32 -6.98
N THR A 121 -7.67 0.96 -8.27
CA THR A 121 -8.81 0.21 -8.83
C THR A 121 -8.96 -1.16 -8.20
N PHE A 122 -7.84 -1.89 -8.07
CA PHE A 122 -7.80 -3.22 -7.49
C PHE A 122 -8.26 -3.18 -6.04
N SER A 123 -7.69 -2.28 -5.24
CA SER A 123 -8.07 -2.06 -3.84
C SER A 123 -9.57 -1.76 -3.71
N ASN A 124 -10.12 -0.84 -4.51
CA ASN A 124 -11.55 -0.52 -4.45
C ASN A 124 -12.47 -1.68 -4.84
N VAL A 125 -12.09 -2.48 -5.85
CA VAL A 125 -12.86 -3.68 -6.21
C VAL A 125 -12.73 -4.76 -5.15
N CYS A 126 -11.56 -4.90 -4.54
CA CYS A 126 -11.32 -5.81 -3.41
C CYS A 126 -12.25 -5.47 -2.23
N GLU A 127 -12.38 -4.20 -1.85
CA GLU A 127 -13.31 -3.78 -0.80
C GLU A 127 -14.77 -4.10 -1.17
N GLN A 128 -15.18 -3.83 -2.42
CA GLN A 128 -16.52 -4.19 -2.91
C GLN A 128 -16.82 -5.69 -2.79
N VAL A 129 -15.81 -6.55 -2.95
CA VAL A 129 -15.96 -8.00 -2.79
C VAL A 129 -16.32 -8.33 -1.35
N TYR A 130 -15.65 -7.73 -0.36
CA TYR A 130 -15.96 -7.99 1.06
C TYR A 130 -17.25 -7.33 1.51
N ASP A 131 -17.64 -6.21 0.89
CA ASP A 131 -18.93 -5.54 1.13
C ASP A 131 -20.13 -6.24 0.46
N SER A 132 -19.89 -7.24 -0.39
CA SER A 132 -20.96 -7.97 -1.09
C SER A 132 -21.81 -8.85 -0.14
N ASP A 133 -23.09 -8.99 -0.47
CA ASP A 133 -24.01 -9.89 0.24
C ASP A 133 -23.49 -11.35 0.19
N GLU A 134 -22.88 -11.74 -0.92
CA GLU A 134 -22.31 -13.05 -1.17
C GLU A 134 -21.09 -13.36 -0.28
N ALA A 135 -20.32 -12.33 0.12
CA ALA A 135 -19.16 -12.45 1.02
C ALA A 135 -19.52 -12.38 2.51
N THR A 136 -20.75 -12.01 2.87
CA THR A 136 -21.19 -11.87 4.28
C THR A 136 -20.90 -13.10 5.15
N ASN A 137 -20.99 -14.31 4.58
CA ASN A 137 -20.76 -15.57 5.30
C ASN A 137 -19.37 -16.18 5.05
N LEU A 138 -18.47 -15.46 4.39
CA LEU A 138 -17.19 -15.99 3.92
C LEU A 138 -16.32 -16.50 5.08
N ALA A 139 -16.17 -15.72 6.15
CA ALA A 139 -15.38 -16.11 7.32
C ALA A 139 -15.94 -17.38 7.99
N ALA A 140 -17.27 -17.42 8.19
CA ALA A 140 -17.96 -18.57 8.74
C ALA A 140 -17.81 -19.83 7.86
N ASP A 141 -17.82 -19.69 6.54
CA ASP A 141 -17.64 -20.81 5.61
C ASP A 141 -16.20 -21.34 5.62
N MET A 142 -15.19 -20.45 5.69
CA MET A 142 -13.79 -20.85 5.87
C MET A 142 -13.60 -21.62 7.18
N LEU A 143 -14.17 -21.15 8.30
CA LEU A 143 -14.12 -21.86 9.59
C LEU A 143 -14.75 -23.24 9.53
N LYS A 144 -15.88 -23.41 8.83
CA LYS A 144 -16.51 -24.72 8.67
C LYS A 144 -15.58 -25.70 7.96
N LEU A 145 -14.84 -25.25 6.95
CA LEU A 145 -13.88 -26.09 6.22
C LEU A 145 -12.68 -26.46 7.07
N ILE A 146 -12.11 -25.49 7.80
CA ILE A 146 -11.01 -25.74 8.76
C ILE A 146 -11.43 -26.77 9.80
N LYS A 147 -12.64 -26.63 10.40
CA LYS A 147 -13.18 -27.58 11.40
C LYS A 147 -13.36 -28.98 10.84
N LYS A 148 -13.67 -29.10 9.55
CA LYS A 148 -13.75 -30.40 8.83
C LYS A 148 -12.38 -30.94 8.43
N ARG A 149 -11.28 -30.26 8.75
CA ARG A 149 -9.91 -30.56 8.30
C ARG A 149 -9.79 -30.64 6.79
N VAL A 150 -10.60 -29.83 6.10
CA VAL A 150 -10.51 -29.64 4.65
C VAL A 150 -9.57 -28.47 4.41
N GLY A 151 -8.54 -28.68 3.60
CA GLY A 151 -7.60 -27.62 3.26
C GLY A 151 -8.30 -26.54 2.45
N LEU A 152 -8.17 -25.28 2.88
CA LEU A 152 -8.80 -24.12 2.24
C LEU A 152 -8.29 -23.86 0.82
N VAL A 153 -7.09 -24.34 0.51
CA VAL A 153 -6.41 -24.18 -0.78
C VAL A 153 -6.55 -25.43 -1.65
N LYS A 154 -7.38 -26.41 -1.26
CA LYS A 154 -7.73 -27.52 -2.16
C LYS A 154 -8.58 -26.97 -3.30
N THR A 155 -8.25 -27.38 -4.52
CA THR A 155 -8.77 -26.74 -5.75
C THR A 155 -10.30 -26.72 -5.83
N ASN A 156 -10.97 -27.79 -5.40
CA ASN A 156 -12.43 -27.90 -5.55
C ASN A 156 -13.18 -27.01 -4.56
N GLU A 157 -12.79 -27.02 -3.29
CA GLU A 157 -13.44 -26.21 -2.25
C GLU A 157 -13.11 -24.74 -2.40
N ALA A 158 -11.87 -24.40 -2.77
CA ALA A 158 -11.49 -23.04 -3.09
C ALA A 158 -12.31 -22.50 -4.28
N GLU A 159 -12.46 -23.31 -5.34
CA GLU A 159 -13.27 -22.96 -6.50
C GLU A 159 -14.76 -22.81 -6.16
N GLU A 160 -15.31 -23.62 -5.26
CA GLU A 160 -16.70 -23.48 -4.80
C GLU A 160 -16.91 -22.15 -4.07
N ILE A 161 -16.01 -21.76 -3.18
CA ILE A 161 -16.07 -20.48 -2.46
C ILE A 161 -15.92 -19.31 -3.42
N VAL A 162 -14.92 -19.35 -4.32
CA VAL A 162 -14.71 -18.31 -5.33
C VAL A 162 -15.94 -18.16 -6.21
N ASN A 163 -16.52 -19.27 -6.68
CA ASN A 163 -17.73 -19.23 -7.48
C ASN A 163 -18.93 -18.69 -6.69
N LYS A 164 -19.07 -19.07 -5.41
CA LYS A 164 -20.14 -18.57 -4.55
C LYS A 164 -20.08 -17.04 -4.41
N VAL A 165 -18.89 -16.50 -4.17
CA VAL A 165 -18.69 -15.06 -3.93
C VAL A 165 -18.71 -14.28 -5.25
N CYS A 166 -17.96 -14.72 -6.26
CA CYS A 166 -17.68 -13.90 -7.43
C CYS A 166 -18.67 -14.07 -8.59
N LYS A 167 -19.33 -15.23 -8.71
CA LYS A 167 -20.01 -15.60 -9.96
C LYS A 167 -21.15 -14.66 -10.35
N LYS A 168 -22.00 -14.32 -9.38
CA LYS A 168 -23.23 -13.56 -9.61
C LYS A 168 -22.96 -12.08 -9.77
N GLU A 169 -22.26 -11.47 -8.83
CA GLU A 169 -22.09 -10.01 -8.82
C GLU A 169 -20.92 -9.53 -9.70
N PHE A 170 -19.79 -10.26 -9.71
CA PHE A 170 -18.56 -9.79 -10.36
C PHE A 170 -18.32 -10.42 -11.73
N CYS A 171 -18.78 -11.66 -11.94
CA CYS A 171 -18.46 -12.45 -13.14
C CYS A 171 -19.60 -12.61 -14.15
N GLU A 172 -20.85 -12.32 -13.80
CA GLU A 172 -22.02 -12.54 -14.69
C GLU A 172 -21.90 -11.76 -16.00
N HIS A 173 -21.26 -10.58 -15.98
CA HIS A 173 -21.12 -9.70 -17.14
C HIS A 173 -19.69 -9.55 -17.65
N LYS A 174 -18.76 -10.41 -17.20
CA LYS A 174 -17.33 -10.33 -17.53
C LYS A 174 -17.05 -10.10 -19.02
N GLU A 175 -17.53 -10.98 -19.89
CA GLU A 175 -17.25 -10.91 -21.33
C GLU A 175 -17.79 -9.63 -21.97
N ARG A 176 -18.97 -9.18 -21.50
CA ARG A 176 -19.59 -7.93 -21.98
C ARG A 176 -18.78 -6.71 -21.52
N ASN A 177 -18.36 -6.67 -20.27
CA ASN A 177 -17.59 -5.56 -19.72
C ASN A 177 -16.21 -5.47 -20.38
N MET A 178 -15.55 -6.61 -20.60
CA MET A 178 -14.27 -6.67 -21.32
C MET A 178 -14.40 -6.21 -22.77
N ALA A 179 -15.46 -6.63 -23.47
CA ALA A 179 -15.74 -6.17 -24.83
C ALA A 179 -16.02 -4.65 -24.87
N ALA A 180 -16.74 -4.12 -23.89
CA ALA A 180 -17.02 -2.68 -23.77
C ALA A 180 -15.72 -1.88 -23.55
N LEU A 181 -14.84 -2.35 -22.66
CA LEU A 181 -13.53 -1.74 -22.44
C LEU A 181 -12.71 -1.71 -23.74
N HIS A 182 -12.55 -2.84 -24.43
CA HIS A 182 -11.80 -2.89 -25.68
C HIS A 182 -12.40 -1.98 -26.77
N GLN A 183 -13.73 -1.88 -26.84
CA GLN A 183 -14.38 -0.94 -27.75
C GLN A 183 -14.08 0.52 -27.41
N MET A 184 -14.01 0.87 -26.11
CA MET A 184 -13.63 2.20 -25.65
C MET A 184 -12.16 2.50 -25.93
N LEU A 185 -11.24 1.57 -25.66
CA LEU A 185 -9.80 1.75 -25.94
C LEU A 185 -9.49 1.97 -27.43
N ALA A 186 -10.30 1.38 -28.32
CA ALA A 186 -10.18 1.62 -29.75
C ALA A 186 -10.55 3.05 -30.18
N LYS A 187 -11.32 3.78 -29.37
CA LYS A 187 -11.90 5.10 -29.74
C LYS A 187 -11.42 6.25 -28.86
N ASP A 188 -11.06 5.99 -27.61
CA ASP A 188 -10.71 6.98 -26.61
C ASP A 188 -9.20 6.98 -26.36
N ASP A 189 -8.50 7.90 -27.01
CA ASP A 189 -7.05 8.07 -26.85
C ASP A 189 -6.66 8.55 -25.45
N ASN A 190 -7.56 9.23 -24.72
CA ASN A 190 -7.28 9.70 -23.36
C ASN A 190 -7.31 8.53 -22.37
N LEU A 191 -8.31 7.65 -22.51
CA LEU A 191 -8.37 6.41 -21.72
C LEU A 191 -7.15 5.52 -22.02
N TRP A 192 -6.78 5.36 -23.29
CA TRP A 192 -5.58 4.61 -23.67
C TRP A 192 -4.31 5.24 -23.08
N GLY A 193 -4.13 6.55 -23.19
CA GLY A 193 -3.01 7.27 -22.61
C GLY A 193 -2.92 7.09 -21.09
N THR A 194 -4.06 7.13 -20.40
CA THR A 194 -4.13 6.89 -18.95
C THR A 194 -3.65 5.48 -18.61
N LEU A 195 -4.05 4.44 -19.36
CA LEU A 195 -3.57 3.08 -19.13
C LEU A 195 -2.07 2.91 -19.40
N VAL A 196 -1.55 3.60 -20.43
CA VAL A 196 -0.11 3.59 -20.75
C VAL A 196 0.71 4.22 -19.63
N GLU A 197 0.25 5.35 -19.07
CA GLU A 197 0.88 5.97 -17.89
C GLU A 197 0.83 5.06 -16.66
N ASP A 198 -0.20 4.23 -16.57
CA ASP A 198 -0.42 3.29 -15.47
C ASP A 198 0.36 1.98 -15.60
N LYS A 199 1.15 1.82 -16.67
CA LYS A 199 2.02 0.65 -16.84
C LYS A 199 2.91 0.46 -15.62
N SER A 200 3.01 -0.80 -15.18
CA SER A 200 3.73 -1.20 -13.98
C SER A 200 5.21 -0.78 -14.02
N GLU A 201 5.66 -0.26 -12.89
CA GLU A 201 7.07 0.07 -12.62
C GLU A 201 7.50 -0.67 -11.36
N PRO A 202 8.67 -1.34 -11.36
CA PRO A 202 9.19 -1.97 -10.16
C PRO A 202 9.26 -0.97 -8.99
N ALA A 203 8.83 -1.41 -7.81
CA ALA A 203 9.06 -0.70 -6.57
C ALA A 203 10.35 -1.20 -5.93
N ASP A 204 11.09 -0.27 -5.36
CA ASP A 204 12.24 -0.59 -4.51
C ASP A 204 11.75 -1.12 -3.15
N HIS A 205 12.47 -2.08 -2.58
CA HIS A 205 12.08 -2.72 -1.32
C HIS A 205 12.01 -1.71 -0.17
N ASP A 206 13.03 -0.85 -0.07
CA ASP A 206 13.10 0.17 0.98
C ASP A 206 11.93 1.15 0.88
N ARG A 207 11.47 1.45 -0.34
CA ARG A 207 10.29 2.29 -0.55
C ARG A 207 9.01 1.60 -0.08
N ILE A 208 8.86 0.31 -0.33
CA ILE A 208 7.69 -0.47 0.14
C ILE A 208 7.64 -0.46 1.66
N GLU A 209 8.77 -0.69 2.33
CA GLU A 209 8.84 -0.66 3.79
C GLU A 209 8.45 0.70 4.38
N VAL A 210 8.95 1.79 3.79
CA VAL A 210 8.59 3.15 4.21
C VAL A 210 7.10 3.42 4.01
N GLU A 211 6.53 3.06 2.86
CA GLU A 211 5.09 3.21 2.59
C GLU A 211 4.24 2.39 3.58
N ASN A 212 4.64 1.15 3.87
CA ASN A 212 3.94 0.30 4.84
C ASN A 212 4.02 0.85 6.26
N LEU A 213 5.19 1.39 6.65
CA LEU A 213 5.36 2.04 7.95
C LEU A 213 4.45 3.26 8.07
N ILE A 214 4.40 4.12 7.05
CA ILE A 214 3.56 5.32 7.05
C ILE A 214 2.08 4.94 7.18
N ALA A 215 1.60 3.97 6.38
CA ALA A 215 0.21 3.51 6.45
C ALA A 215 -0.16 2.95 7.83
N LYS A 216 0.73 2.15 8.44
CA LYS A 216 0.56 1.64 9.81
C LYS A 216 0.47 2.76 10.84
N MET A 217 1.32 3.78 10.71
CA MET A 217 1.33 4.94 11.61
C MET A 217 0.07 5.80 11.49
N GLU A 218 -0.46 5.98 10.28
CA GLU A 218 -1.71 6.69 10.04
C GLU A 218 -2.90 5.96 10.68
N ARG A 219 -2.97 4.63 10.53
CA ARG A 219 -4.01 3.81 11.18
C ARG A 219 -3.94 3.88 12.70
N ASP A 220 -2.75 3.82 13.27
CA ASP A 220 -2.53 3.88 14.72
C ASP A 220 -2.83 5.27 15.32
N GLY A 221 -3.22 6.26 14.49
CA GLY A 221 -3.42 7.65 14.91
C GLY A 221 -2.12 8.34 15.35
N LYS A 222 -0.97 7.73 15.09
CA LYS A 222 0.36 8.23 15.44
C LYS A 222 0.95 8.94 14.23
N ARG A 223 0.43 10.12 13.90
CA ARG A 223 1.11 11.01 12.94
C ARG A 223 2.43 11.51 13.54
N SER A 224 3.52 10.82 13.25
CA SER A 224 4.84 11.46 13.26
C SER A 224 5.18 11.84 11.83
N ASN A 225 5.70 13.04 11.63
CA ASN A 225 6.19 13.45 10.31
C ASN A 225 7.37 12.54 9.94
N VAL A 226 7.15 11.61 9.01
CA VAL A 226 8.21 10.76 8.46
C VAL A 226 8.97 11.62 7.44
N TYR A 227 10.07 12.21 7.87
CA TYR A 227 10.90 13.05 7.02
C TYR A 227 11.86 12.21 6.19
N SER A 228 11.94 12.46 4.89
CA SER A 228 12.96 11.84 4.05
C SER A 228 14.36 12.32 4.41
N ARG A 229 15.40 11.57 4.06
CA ARG A 229 16.79 12.03 4.24
C ARG A 229 17.09 13.35 3.53
N ASP A 230 16.54 13.57 2.34
CA ASP A 230 16.72 14.85 1.62
C ASP A 230 15.93 15.99 2.28
N HIS A 231 14.74 15.70 2.80
CA HIS A 231 13.95 16.65 3.58
C HIS A 231 14.64 17.01 4.89
N VAL A 232 15.21 16.03 5.59
CA VAL A 232 16.05 16.23 6.77
C VAL A 232 17.31 17.04 6.40
N LYS A 233 17.99 16.75 5.29
CA LYS A 233 19.16 17.54 4.84
C LYS A 233 18.80 18.97 4.48
N LYS A 234 17.70 19.19 3.76
CA LYS A 234 17.18 20.52 3.42
C LYS A 234 16.76 21.27 4.68
N LEU A 235 16.14 20.57 5.62
CA LEU A 235 15.73 21.14 6.90
C LEU A 235 16.96 21.50 7.75
N GLN A 236 17.93 20.60 7.88
CA GLN A 236 19.22 20.85 8.53
C GLN A 236 19.97 22.01 7.88
N ALA A 237 20.00 22.09 6.54
CA ALA A 237 20.63 23.19 5.83
C ALA A 237 19.92 24.53 6.10
N ALA A 238 18.58 24.54 6.07
CA ALA A 238 17.78 25.73 6.38
C ALA A 238 17.97 26.18 7.84
N VAL A 239 17.97 25.24 8.78
CA VAL A 239 18.25 25.49 10.20
C VAL A 239 19.69 26.00 10.38
N LYS A 240 20.70 25.35 9.78
CA LYS A 240 22.10 25.81 9.84
C LYS A 240 22.28 27.21 9.28
N GLN A 241 21.56 27.57 8.21
CA GLN A 241 21.60 28.91 7.63
C GLN A 241 20.82 29.95 8.46
N GLY A 242 20.06 29.52 9.47
CA GLY A 242 19.17 30.38 10.24
C GLY A 242 17.94 30.84 9.44
N ASP A 243 17.63 30.20 8.31
CA ASP A 243 16.47 30.54 7.50
C ASP A 243 15.21 29.88 8.07
N ARG A 244 14.61 30.58 9.04
CA ARG A 244 13.37 30.14 9.68
C ARG A 244 12.23 29.94 8.71
N ARG A 245 12.14 30.74 7.63
CA ARG A 245 11.05 30.64 6.66
C ARG A 245 11.19 29.38 5.82
N ALA A 246 12.39 29.08 5.34
CA ALA A 246 12.66 27.83 4.64
C ALA A 246 12.48 26.61 5.56
N ALA A 247 12.97 26.70 6.80
CA ALA A 247 12.80 25.63 7.78
C ALA A 247 11.33 25.38 8.13
N THR A 248 10.52 26.43 8.32
CA THR A 248 9.07 26.31 8.60
C THR A 248 8.27 25.71 7.43
N LYS A 249 8.72 25.93 6.18
CA LYS A 249 8.10 25.29 5.00
C LYS A 249 8.34 23.78 4.99
N LEU A 250 9.45 23.32 5.58
CA LEU A 250 9.83 21.91 5.65
C LEU A 250 9.26 21.26 6.91
N ASP A 251 9.28 21.94 8.05
CA ASP A 251 8.67 21.50 9.30
C ASP A 251 7.83 22.64 9.92
N PRO A 252 6.49 22.57 9.83
CA PRO A 252 5.60 23.59 10.39
C PRO A 252 5.72 23.77 11.91
N THR A 253 6.25 22.79 12.64
CA THR A 253 6.45 22.89 14.11
C THR A 253 7.53 23.92 14.46
N ILE A 254 8.43 24.26 13.53
CA ILE A 254 9.40 25.35 13.71
C ILE A 254 8.72 26.70 13.88
N ARG A 255 7.49 26.85 13.37
CA ARG A 255 6.69 28.06 13.60
C ARG A 255 6.38 28.28 15.07
N SER A 256 6.20 27.21 15.85
CA SER A 256 5.79 27.31 17.26
C SER A 256 6.95 27.57 18.21
N LEU A 257 8.21 27.52 17.74
CA LEU A 257 9.36 27.92 18.53
C LEU A 257 9.37 29.44 18.71
N SER A 258 9.80 29.95 19.86
CA SER A 258 10.16 31.35 20.02
C SER A 258 11.44 31.69 19.25
N ASP A 259 11.76 32.99 19.12
CA ASP A 259 12.99 33.43 18.45
C ASP A 259 14.23 32.89 19.17
N GLU A 260 14.24 32.94 20.51
CA GLU A 260 15.32 32.40 21.36
C GLU A 260 15.46 30.87 21.22
N GLU A 261 14.34 30.14 21.21
CA GLU A 261 14.36 28.67 21.02
C GLU A 261 14.86 28.29 19.62
N PHE A 262 14.49 29.07 18.59
CA PHE A 262 14.98 28.82 17.24
C PHE A 262 16.47 29.13 17.11
N GLU A 263 16.95 30.25 17.69
CA GLU A 263 18.38 30.59 17.71
C GLU A 263 19.22 29.51 18.41
N GLU A 264 18.71 28.93 19.50
CA GLU A 264 19.38 27.82 20.19
C GLU A 264 19.45 26.56 19.32
N VAL A 265 18.39 26.25 18.58
CA VAL A 265 18.39 25.15 17.61
C VAL A 265 19.38 25.39 16.47
N VAL A 266 19.49 26.62 15.96
CA VAL A 266 20.49 27.02 14.96
C VAL A 266 21.91 26.86 15.51
N ARG A 267 22.14 27.26 16.76
CA ARG A 267 23.42 27.14 17.45
C ARG A 267 23.85 25.68 17.59
N MET A 268 22.97 24.84 18.13
CA MET A 268 23.23 23.39 18.28
C MET A 268 23.55 22.74 16.93
N ALA A 269 22.76 23.04 15.88
CA ALA A 269 22.96 22.47 14.55
C ALA A 269 24.29 22.91 13.89
N ARG A 270 24.85 24.06 14.27
CA ARG A 270 26.16 24.54 13.79
C ARG A 270 27.32 23.94 14.58
N GLU A 271 27.14 23.73 15.88
CA GLU A 271 28.16 23.17 16.77
C GLU A 271 28.44 21.69 16.47
N GLU A 272 27.40 20.90 16.18
CA GLU A 272 27.52 19.47 15.86
C GLU A 272 28.32 19.21 14.56
N TYR A 273 28.35 20.17 13.62
CA TYR A 273 29.12 20.06 12.39
C TYR A 273 30.64 20.26 12.59
N ASN A 274 31.04 21.01 13.63
CA ASN A 274 32.45 21.23 13.91
C ASN A 274 33.12 20.02 14.57
N THR A 275 32.32 19.13 15.19
CA THR A 275 32.80 17.86 15.75
C THR A 275 33.03 16.78 14.69
N ASP A 276 32.20 16.70 13.65
CA ASP A 276 32.40 15.75 12.54
C ASP A 276 33.63 16.09 11.67
N THR A 277 34.02 17.36 11.58
CA THR A 277 35.26 17.76 10.86
C THR A 277 36.56 17.53 11.65
N LEU A 278 36.48 17.09 12.91
CA LEU A 278 37.66 16.80 13.75
C LEU A 278 38.00 15.31 13.84
N GLU A 279 37.14 14.41 13.35
CA GLU A 279 37.41 12.96 13.31
C GLU A 279 37.95 12.46 11.95
N GLU A 280 37.96 13.30 10.90
CA GLU A 280 38.59 12.94 9.60
C GLU A 280 40.11 13.26 9.54
N ASP A 281 40.68 13.93 10.55
CA ASP A 281 42.10 14.30 10.61
C ASP A 281 42.90 13.60 11.74
N LEU A 282 42.44 12.44 12.23
CA LEU A 282 43.17 11.57 13.18
C LEU A 282 43.33 10.12 12.69
#